data_AF-A0A916HH49-F1
#
_entry.id   AF-A0A916HH49-F1
#
_cell.length_a   1.000
_cell.length_b   1.000
_cell.length_c   1.000
_cell.angle_alpha   90.00
_cell.angle_beta   90.00
_cell.angle_gamma   90.00
#
_symmetry.space_group_name_H-M   'P 1'
#
loop_
_entity.id
_entity.type
_entity.pdbx_description
1 polymer ?
#
loop_
_entity_poly.entity_id
_entity_poly.type
_entity_poly.pdbx_seq_one_letter_code
_entity_poly.pdbx_strand_id
1 'polypeptide(L)'
;MQILPGHPPFDAFGRIRHFRADANAMQGGRRGRFPDGAVIVFDLLDARGAGAAVTDSARKVVGVMQRDAKRYAATGGWGFEGFKGDSRTERAVGADAAGACFACHAPQRDRDYVFSAWKD
;
A
#
# COMPACT_ATOMS: atom_id res chain seq x y z
N MET A 1 -4.45 -10.25 -8.44
CA MET A 1 -4.88 -11.56 -7.92
C MET A 1 -6.01 -11.33 -6.93
N GLN A 2 -7.13 -12.01 -7.11
CA GLN A 2 -8.29 -11.91 -6.23
C GLN A 2 -8.53 -13.28 -5.58
N ILE A 3 -8.77 -13.28 -4.27
CA ILE A 3 -9.08 -14.49 -3.50
C ILE A 3 -10.58 -14.51 -3.28
N LEU A 4 -11.24 -15.62 -3.63
CA LEU A 4 -12.70 -15.75 -3.64
C LEU A 4 -13.21 -16.51 -2.40
N PRO A 5 -14.50 -16.35 -2.03
CA PRO A 5 -15.10 -17.11 -0.95
C PRO A 5 -14.87 -18.62 -1.13
N GLY A 6 -14.53 -19.32 -0.04
CA GLY A 6 -14.18 -20.75 -0.06
C GLY A 6 -12.69 -21.05 -0.18
N HIS A 7 -11.84 -20.05 -0.44
CA HIS A 7 -10.39 -20.19 -0.36
C HIS A 7 -9.89 -19.90 1.07
N PRO A 8 -9.01 -20.72 1.69
CA PRO A 8 -8.69 -20.62 3.13
C PRO A 8 -8.24 -19.24 3.63
N PRO A 9 -7.42 -18.46 2.91
CA PRO A 9 -7.09 -17.07 3.28
C PRO A 9 -8.12 -15.99 2.88
N PHE A 10 -9.38 -16.34 2.58
CA PHE A 10 -10.38 -15.37 2.09
C PHE A 10 -10.65 -14.24 3.09
N ASP A 11 -10.81 -14.52 4.39
CA ASP A 11 -11.12 -13.47 5.37
C ASP A 11 -10.01 -12.42 5.51
N ALA A 12 -8.76 -12.84 5.27
CA ALA A 12 -7.59 -11.97 5.31
C ALA A 12 -7.33 -11.25 3.98
N PHE A 13 -7.64 -11.87 2.84
CA PHE A 13 -7.17 -11.40 1.52
C PHE A 13 -8.23 -11.34 0.41
N GLY A 14 -9.49 -11.62 0.72
CA GLY A 14 -10.65 -11.50 -0.19
C GLY A 14 -11.07 -10.06 -0.50
N ARG A 15 -10.22 -9.10 -0.12
CA ARG A 15 -10.42 -7.66 -0.28
C ARG A 15 -9.80 -7.16 -1.58
N ILE A 16 -10.43 -6.16 -2.17
CA ILE A 16 -9.92 -5.49 -3.36
C ILE A 16 -8.83 -4.50 -2.94
N ARG A 17 -7.78 -4.43 -3.75
CA ARG A 17 -6.61 -3.61 -3.50
C ARG A 17 -6.26 -2.84 -4.76
N HIS A 18 -6.33 -1.51 -4.68
CA HIS A 18 -5.90 -0.63 -5.76
C HIS A 18 -4.60 0.06 -5.35
N PHE A 19 -3.63 0.11 -6.25
CA PHE A 19 -2.40 0.87 -6.06
C PHE A 19 -2.40 2.07 -7.00
N ARG A 20 -2.07 3.24 -6.47
CA ARG A 20 -1.84 4.47 -7.24
C ARG A 20 -0.44 4.98 -6.95
N ALA A 21 0.16 5.63 -7.93
CA ALA A 21 1.50 6.18 -7.82
C ALA A 21 1.53 7.55 -8.50
N ASP A 22 2.20 8.51 -7.89
CA ASP A 22 2.47 9.80 -8.50
C ASP A 22 3.58 9.70 -9.57
N ALA A 23 3.88 10.80 -10.27
CA ALA A 23 4.87 10.77 -11.35
C ALA A 23 6.25 10.27 -10.90
N ASN A 24 6.67 10.65 -9.68
CA ASN A 24 7.92 10.21 -9.07
C ASN A 24 7.90 8.72 -8.76
N ALA A 25 6.81 8.21 -8.20
CA ALA A 25 6.67 6.78 -7.93
C ALA A 25 6.54 5.93 -9.21
N MET A 26 5.91 6.46 -10.26
CA MET A 26 5.87 5.80 -11.57
C MET A 26 7.26 5.72 -12.20
N GLN A 27 8.05 6.80 -12.13
CA GLN A 27 9.45 6.79 -12.54
C GLN A 27 10.25 5.76 -11.74
N GLY A 28 10.07 5.76 -10.41
CA GLY A 28 10.79 4.87 -9.53
C GLY A 28 10.45 3.39 -9.75
N GLY A 29 9.18 3.07 -9.97
CA GLY A 29 8.72 1.71 -10.26
C GLY A 29 9.32 1.14 -11.56
N ARG A 30 9.50 1.97 -12.59
CA ARG A 30 10.16 1.56 -13.85
C ARG A 30 11.66 1.32 -13.69
N ARG A 31 12.31 1.99 -12.74
CA ARG A 31 13.76 1.94 -12.53
C ARG A 31 14.18 1.05 -11.34
N GLY A 32 13.23 0.63 -10.50
CA GLY A 32 13.48 -0.09 -9.26
C GLY A 32 14.04 0.77 -8.12
N ARG A 33 14.04 2.10 -8.25
CA ARG A 33 14.57 3.04 -7.25
C ARG A 33 13.74 4.32 -7.23
N PHE A 34 13.25 4.73 -6.07
CA PHE A 34 12.29 5.82 -5.93
C PHE A 34 12.99 7.12 -5.48
N PRO A 35 12.78 8.23 -6.19
CA PRO A 35 13.31 9.52 -5.76
C PRO A 35 12.56 10.05 -4.53
N ASP A 36 13.21 10.91 -3.75
CA ASP A 36 12.52 11.66 -2.68
C ASP A 36 11.35 12.45 -3.26
N GLY A 37 10.25 12.49 -2.51
CA GLY A 37 8.97 13.03 -2.95
C GLY A 37 8.05 12.01 -3.64
N ALA A 38 8.51 10.79 -3.96
CA ALA A 38 7.64 9.74 -4.48
C ALA A 38 6.52 9.36 -3.49
N VAL A 39 5.30 9.20 -4.00
CA VAL A 39 4.14 8.80 -3.21
C VAL A 39 3.44 7.61 -3.85
N ILE A 40 3.26 6.55 -3.04
CA ILE A 40 2.46 5.38 -3.40
C ILE A 40 1.26 5.32 -2.47
N VAL A 41 0.08 5.12 -3.03
CA VAL A 41 -1.18 4.97 -2.31
C VAL A 41 -1.73 3.57 -2.52
N PHE A 42 -2.13 2.94 -1.43
CA PHE A 42 -2.77 1.64 -1.38
C PHE A 42 -4.18 1.80 -0.83
N ASP A 43 -5.19 1.54 -1.65
CA ASP A 43 -6.57 1.47 -1.18
C ASP A 43 -6.92 0.02 -0.88
N LEU A 44 -7.37 -0.26 0.34
CA LEU A 44 -7.97 -1.53 0.71
C LEU A 44 -9.49 -1.37 0.81
N LEU A 45 -10.23 -2.13 0.02
CA LEU A 45 -11.69 -2.08 -0.03
C LEU A 45 -12.31 -3.44 0.25
N ASP A 46 -13.48 -3.44 0.86
CA ASP A 46 -14.35 -4.60 0.87
C ASP A 46 -14.73 -4.97 -0.58
N ALA A 47 -14.93 -6.27 -0.80
CA ALA A 47 -15.41 -6.82 -2.06
C ALA A 47 -16.92 -7.07 -1.95
N ARG A 48 -17.69 -6.60 -2.94
CA ARG A 48 -19.13 -6.88 -3.06
C ARG A 48 -19.39 -7.75 -4.29
N GLY A 49 -20.09 -8.87 -4.10
CA GLY A 49 -20.62 -9.65 -5.22
C GLY A 49 -21.80 -8.95 -5.89
N ALA A 50 -21.79 -8.87 -7.22
CA ALA A 50 -22.85 -8.32 -8.05
C ALA A 50 -23.08 -9.25 -9.25
N GLY A 51 -23.96 -10.24 -9.08
CA GLY A 51 -24.16 -11.28 -10.09
C GLY A 51 -22.87 -12.08 -10.32
N ALA A 52 -22.40 -12.12 -11.56
CA ALA A 52 -21.13 -12.75 -11.94
C ALA A 52 -19.90 -11.82 -11.82
N ALA A 53 -20.04 -10.66 -11.18
CA ALA A 53 -18.95 -9.69 -10.99
C ALA A 53 -18.63 -9.49 -9.50
N VAL A 54 -17.41 -9.05 -9.23
CA VAL A 54 -17.00 -8.55 -7.92
C VAL A 54 -16.60 -7.09 -8.07
N THR A 55 -17.21 -6.21 -7.27
CA THR A 55 -17.00 -4.77 -7.33
C THR A 55 -16.46 -4.24 -6.01
N ASP A 56 -15.87 -3.05 -6.08
CA ASP A 56 -15.51 -2.26 -4.91
C ASP A 56 -16.72 -1.99 -4.01
N SER A 57 -16.47 -1.97 -2.71
CA SER A 57 -17.42 -1.53 -1.69
C SER A 57 -16.74 -0.60 -0.68
N ALA A 58 -17.12 -0.65 0.58
CA ALA A 58 -16.61 0.24 1.62
C ALA A 58 -15.07 0.19 1.68
N ARG A 59 -14.44 1.37 1.65
CA ARG A 59 -13.01 1.46 1.90
C ARG A 59 -12.73 1.16 3.37
N LYS A 60 -11.67 0.40 3.63
CA LYS A 60 -11.20 0.08 4.98
C LYS A 60 -10.04 0.95 5.41
N VAL A 61 -9.07 1.13 4.51
CA VAL A 61 -7.90 1.95 4.77
C VAL A 61 -7.35 2.52 3.46
N VAL A 62 -6.87 3.76 3.52
CA VAL A 62 -5.93 4.33 2.55
C VAL A 62 -4.54 4.26 3.18
N GLY A 63 -3.68 3.36 2.70
CA GLY A 63 -2.27 3.34 3.03
C GLY A 63 -1.49 4.32 2.17
N VAL A 64 -0.56 5.05 2.76
CA VAL A 64 0.32 6.00 2.07
C VAL A 64 1.76 5.67 2.41
N MET A 65 2.58 5.55 1.37
CA MET A 65 4.03 5.49 1.46
C MET A 65 4.61 6.75 0.81
N GLN A 66 5.43 7.50 1.53
CA GLN A 66 6.11 8.70 1.01
C GLN A 66 7.63 8.56 1.14
N ARG A 67 8.35 8.75 0.04
CA ARG A 67 9.81 8.71 0.03
C ARG A 67 10.37 10.06 0.52
N ASP A 68 11.14 10.02 1.59
CA ASP A 68 12.02 11.11 2.05
C ASP A 68 13.17 10.49 2.85
N ALA A 69 14.37 10.48 2.24
CA ALA A 69 15.50 9.71 2.72
C ALA A 69 16.00 10.20 4.06
N LYS A 70 15.92 11.51 4.25
CA LYS A 70 16.41 12.19 5.44
C LYS A 70 15.39 12.07 6.55
N ARG A 71 14.12 12.39 6.28
CA ARG A 71 13.06 12.40 7.28
C ARG A 71 12.74 11.00 7.81
N TYR A 72 12.81 9.98 6.96
CA TYR A 72 12.39 8.62 7.30
C TYR A 72 13.56 7.63 7.30
N ALA A 73 14.76 8.07 7.71
CA ALA A 73 15.96 7.25 7.72
C ALA A 73 15.81 5.94 8.53
N ALA A 74 15.06 5.98 9.65
CA ALA A 74 14.79 4.82 10.49
C ALA A 74 13.94 3.72 9.82
N THR A 75 13.25 4.05 8.74
CA THR A 75 12.35 3.15 7.99
C THR A 75 12.76 3.07 6.52
N GLY A 76 14.08 3.08 6.26
CA GLY A 76 14.64 2.89 4.92
C GLY A 76 14.37 4.07 3.96
N GLY A 77 14.05 5.25 4.49
CA GLY A 77 13.71 6.44 3.69
C GLY A 77 12.25 6.52 3.28
N TRP A 78 11.38 5.68 3.85
CA TRP A 78 9.94 5.67 3.58
C TRP A 78 9.12 5.99 4.83
N GLY A 79 8.26 7.00 4.72
CA GLY A 79 7.21 7.26 5.70
C GLY A 79 6.00 6.40 5.39
N PHE A 80 5.40 5.83 6.42
CA PHE A 80 4.21 4.98 6.33
C PHE A 80 3.08 5.56 7.16
N GLU A 81 1.88 5.62 6.61
CA GLU A 81 0.67 5.96 7.35
C GLU A 81 -0.54 5.24 6.74
N GLY A 82 -1.58 5.03 7.55
CA GLY A 82 -2.88 4.57 7.09
C GLY A 82 -3.97 5.54 7.55
N PHE A 83 -5.00 5.74 6.74
CA PHE A 83 -6.19 6.51 7.10
C PHE A 83 -7.43 5.62 7.09
N LYS A 84 -8.24 5.67 8.15
CA LYS A 84 -9.39 4.76 8.30
C LYS A 84 -10.51 5.12 7.32
N GLY A 85 -10.98 4.12 6.58
CA GLY A 85 -12.05 4.26 5.60
C GLY A 85 -11.79 5.37 4.60
N ASP A 86 -12.73 6.30 4.48
CA ASP A 86 -12.63 7.51 3.65
C ASP A 86 -12.12 8.74 4.41
N SER A 87 -11.73 8.59 5.68
CA SER A 87 -11.21 9.69 6.48
C SER A 87 -9.92 10.24 5.90
N ARG A 88 -9.77 11.57 5.93
CA ARG A 88 -8.54 12.27 5.54
C ARG A 88 -7.66 12.66 6.72
N THR A 89 -8.14 12.41 7.94
CA THR A 89 -7.51 12.92 9.17
C THR A 89 -7.34 11.85 10.23
N GLU A 90 -8.14 10.77 10.21
CA GLU A 90 -8.03 9.70 11.20
C GLU A 90 -6.92 8.72 10.83
N ARG A 91 -5.75 8.95 11.43
CA ARG A 91 -4.54 8.12 11.29
C ARG A 91 -4.70 6.76 11.98
N ALA A 92 -4.12 5.73 11.38
CA ALA A 92 -4.20 4.34 11.84
C ALA A 92 -2.85 3.76 12.26
N VAL A 93 -1.73 4.35 11.83
CA VAL A 93 -0.37 3.86 12.15
C VAL A 93 0.30 4.78 13.19
N GLY A 94 0.32 6.09 12.94
CA GLY A 94 0.94 7.05 13.84
C GLY A 94 2.43 6.76 14.10
N ALA A 95 2.81 6.67 15.38
CA ALA A 95 4.21 6.50 15.77
C ALA A 95 4.78 5.10 15.50
N ASP A 96 3.93 4.09 15.26
CA ASP A 96 4.36 2.69 15.09
C ASP A 96 4.68 2.31 13.63
N ALA A 97 5.08 3.28 12.79
CA ALA A 97 5.41 3.01 11.38
C ALA A 97 6.51 1.95 11.20
N ALA A 98 7.45 1.86 12.15
CA ALA A 98 8.52 0.87 12.12
C ALA A 98 7.99 -0.56 12.31
N GLY A 99 7.15 -0.79 13.33
CA GLY A 99 6.60 -2.11 13.66
C GLY A 99 5.43 -2.49 12.75
N ALA A 100 4.45 -1.60 12.61
CA ALA A 100 3.23 -1.87 11.87
C ALA A 100 3.41 -1.93 10.35
N CYS A 101 4.47 -1.32 9.79
CA CYS A 101 4.66 -1.24 8.34
C CYS A 101 6.07 -1.66 7.91
N PHE A 102 7.11 -0.96 8.37
CA PHE A 102 8.45 -1.13 7.83
C PHE A 102 9.01 -2.52 8.06
N ALA A 103 8.75 -3.18 9.19
CA ALA A 103 9.21 -4.55 9.46
C ALA A 103 8.80 -5.55 8.36
N CYS A 104 7.58 -5.41 7.83
CA CYS A 104 7.08 -6.22 6.70
C CYS A 104 7.71 -5.82 5.36
N HIS A 105 8.02 -4.54 5.18
CA HIS A 105 8.62 -4.00 3.95
C HIS A 105 10.15 -4.17 3.89
N ALA A 106 10.83 -4.31 5.02
CA ALA A 106 12.29 -4.40 5.13
C ALA A 106 12.90 -5.52 4.25
N PRO A 107 12.30 -6.73 4.13
CA PRO A 107 12.79 -7.76 3.21
C PRO A 107 12.82 -7.34 1.73
N GLN A 108 12.05 -6.32 1.33
CA GLN A 108 12.04 -5.79 -0.04
C GLN A 108 13.15 -4.75 -0.32
N ARG A 109 14.22 -4.71 0.50
CA ARG A 109 15.34 -3.76 0.36
C ARG A 109 15.90 -3.67 -1.08
N ASP A 110 15.98 -4.79 -1.79
CA ASP A 110 16.56 -4.86 -3.14
C ASP A 110 15.63 -4.21 -4.18
N ARG A 111 14.39 -3.91 -3.79
CA ARG A 111 13.35 -3.23 -4.56
C ARG A 111 12.92 -1.93 -3.89
N ASP A 112 13.84 -1.34 -3.13
CA ASP A 112 13.64 -0.08 -2.41
C ASP A 112 12.43 -0.11 -1.46
N TYR A 113 12.24 -1.26 -0.81
CA TYR A 113 11.18 -1.52 0.16
C TYR A 113 9.75 -1.53 -0.41
N VAL A 114 9.60 -1.63 -1.74
CA VAL A 114 8.29 -1.65 -2.42
C VAL A 114 8.02 -3.02 -3.06
N PHE A 115 6.88 -3.62 -2.71
CA PHE A 115 6.45 -4.93 -3.25
C PHE A 115 5.99 -4.84 -4.71
N SER A 116 5.29 -3.77 -5.07
CA SER A 116 4.72 -3.59 -6.41
C SER A 116 5.81 -3.53 -7.46
N ALA A 117 5.65 -4.30 -8.53
CA ALA A 117 6.50 -4.25 -9.72
C ALA A 117 5.77 -3.50 -10.83
N TRP A 118 6.52 -2.76 -11.64
CA TRP A 118 6.00 -2.27 -12.91
C TRP A 118 5.57 -3.47 -13.78
N LYS A 119 4.44 -3.32 -14.45
CA LYS A 119 3.93 -4.27 -15.45
C LYS A 119 3.51 -3.45 -16.66
N ASP A 120 3.89 -3.93 -17.84
CA ASP A 120 3.51 -3.35 -19.13
C ASP A 120 2.10 -3.77 -19.56
#